data_AF-A0A0C9W8F3-F1
#
_entry.id   AF-A0A0C9W8F3-F1
#
_cell.length_a   1.000
_cell.length_b   1.000
_cell.length_c   1.000
_cell.angle_alpha   90.00
_cell.angle_beta   90.00
_cell.angle_gamma   90.00
#
_symmetry.space_group_name_H-M   'P 1'
#
loop_
_entity.id
_entity.type
_entity.pdbx_description
1 polymer ?
#
loop_
_entity_poly.entity_id
_entity_poly.type
_entity_poly.pdbx_seq_one_letter_code
_entity_poly.pdbx_strand_id
1 'polypeptide(L)' 'LSFDGYLSDWIPILNGIGQGDPLSMVLYIIYNSDLIDVAESSGRRERALAFVDDTVFIAIGKDFHE' A
#
# COMPACT_ATOMS: atom_id res chain seq x y z
N LEU A 1 -22.78 8.21 -9.76
CA LEU A 1 -23.33 7.18 -8.84
C LEU A 1 -24.85 7.21 -8.99
N SER A 2 -25.51 6.07 -9.23
CA SER A 2 -26.97 6.03 -9.39
C SER A 2 -27.56 5.03 -8.40
N PHE A 3 -28.50 5.48 -7.59
CA PHE A 3 -29.20 4.66 -6.61
C PHE A 3 -30.64 5.16 -6.47
N ASP A 4 -31.62 4.24 -6.43
CA ASP A 4 -33.06 4.54 -6.33
C ASP A 4 -33.57 5.62 -7.30
N GLY A 5 -33.06 5.63 -8.53
CA GLY A 5 -33.48 6.57 -9.57
C GLY A 5 -32.88 7.98 -9.43
N TYR A 6 -32.05 8.22 -8.41
CA TYR A 6 -31.28 9.46 -8.29
C TYR A 6 -29.86 9.26 -8.84
N LEU A 7 -29.49 10.09 -9.81
CA LEU A 7 -28.13 10.17 -10.32
C LEU A 7 -27.42 11.34 -9.61
N SER A 8 -26.34 11.03 -8.89
CA SER A 8 -25.51 12.05 -8.24
C SER A 8 -24.71 12.84 -9.27
N ASP A 9 -24.46 14.12 -8.96
CA ASP A 9 -23.54 14.99 -9.68
C ASP A 9 -22.10 14.47 -9.64
N TRP A 10 -21.22 15.07 -10.45
CA TRP A 10 -19.80 14.71 -10.47
C TRP A 10 -19.14 14.96 -9.12
N ILE A 11 -18.47 13.94 -8.58
CA ILE A 11 -17.74 14.01 -7.32
C ILE A 11 -16.24 13.99 -7.66
N PRO A 12 -15.52 15.13 -7.50
CA PRO A 12 -14.07 15.14 -7.74
C PRO A 12 -13.34 14.37 -6.64
N ILE A 13 -12.53 13.39 -7.01
CA ILE A 13 -11.59 12.74 -6.08
C ILE A 13 -10.32 13.58 -6.05
N LEU A 14 -10.15 14.35 -4.97
CA LEU A 14 -9.01 15.24 -4.79
C LEU A 14 -7.84 14.59 -4.04
N ASN A 15 -8.10 13.47 -3.34
CA ASN A 15 -7.13 12.74 -2.55
C ASN A 15 -7.36 11.23 -2.70
N GLY A 16 -6.28 10.48 -2.90
CA GLY A 16 -6.33 9.03 -3.12
C GLY A 16 -6.68 8.66 -4.55
N ILE A 17 -7.08 7.40 -4.74
CA ILE A 17 -7.41 6.81 -6.03
C ILE A 17 -8.79 6.14 -5.96
N GLY A 18 -9.47 6.02 -7.10
CA GLY A 18 -10.83 5.46 -7.15
C GLY A 18 -10.83 3.95 -6.92
N GLN A 19 -11.63 3.48 -5.96
CA GLN A 19 -11.84 2.04 -5.80
C GLN A 19 -12.67 1.47 -6.96
N GLY A 20 -12.26 0.30 -7.45
CA GLY A 20 -12.92 -0.39 -8.57
C GLY A 20 -12.41 0.01 -9.95
N ASP A 21 -11.52 1.01 -10.05
CA ASP A 21 -10.78 1.27 -11.29
C ASP A 21 -9.60 0.27 -11.41
N PRO A 22 -9.53 -0.54 -12.49
CA PRO A 22 -8.43 -1.48 -12.70
C PRO A 22 -7.04 -0.84 -12.65
N LEU A 23 -6.89 0.42 -13.08
CA LEU A 23 -5.61 1.12 -13.04
C LEU A 23 -5.21 1.51 -11.62
N SER A 24 -6.20 1.77 -10.76
CA SER A 24 -5.94 2.19 -9.39
C SER A 24 -5.15 1.13 -8.61
N MET A 25 -5.39 -0.17 -8.86
CA MET A 25 -4.58 -1.23 -8.22
C MET A 25 -3.11 -1.20 -8.63
N VAL A 26 -2.80 -0.98 -9.89
CA VAL A 26 -1.41 -0.89 -10.37
C VAL A 26 -0.73 0.36 -9.83
N LEU A 27 -1.42 1.50 -9.88
CA LEU A 27 -0.89 2.77 -9.36
C LEU A 27 -0.64 2.71 -7.86
N TYR A 28 -1.49 1.99 -7.10
CA TYR A 28 -1.30 1.79 -5.67
C TYR A 28 -0.04 0.99 -5.36
N ILE A 29 0.25 -0.07 -6.11
CA ILE A 29 1.48 -0.86 -5.95
C ILE A 29 2.72 0.00 -6.23
N ILE A 30 2.69 0.83 -7.28
CA ILE A 30 3.80 1.74 -7.61
C ILE A 30 3.96 2.81 -6.52
N TYR A 31 2.87 3.37 -6.00
CA TYR A 31 2.94 4.36 -4.93
C TYR A 31 3.56 3.79 -3.64
N ASN A 32 3.26 2.52 -3.31
CA ASN A 32 3.75 1.88 -2.10
C ASN A 32 5.10 1.15 -2.28
N SER A 33 5.71 1.13 -3.49
CA SER A 33 6.94 0.35 -3.72
C SER A 33 8.11 0.81 -2.86
N ASP A 34 8.24 2.12 -2.67
CA ASP A 34 9.33 2.72 -1.89
C ASP A 34 9.30 2.29 -0.41
N LEU A 35 8.15 1.82 0.09
CA LEU A 35 8.01 1.30 1.45
C LEU A 35 8.81 0.00 1.66
N ILE A 36 9.01 -0.78 0.60
CA ILE A 36 9.76 -2.05 0.64
C ILE A 36 11.27 -1.76 0.73
N ASP A 37 11.72 -0.69 0.09
CA ASP A 37 13.15 -0.31 0.03
C ASP A 37 13.70 0.08 1.42
N VAL A 38 12.83 0.49 2.35
CA VAL A 38 13.20 0.83 3.73
C VAL A 38 13.95 -0.32 4.41
N ALA A 39 13.50 -1.57 4.24
CA ALA A 39 14.14 -2.73 4.86
C ALA A 39 15.47 -3.13 4.21
N GLU A 40 15.66 -2.82 2.92
CA GLU A 40 16.94 -3.10 2.25
C GLU A 40 18.04 -2.14 2.72
N SER A 41 17.67 -0.91 3.07
CA SER A 41 18.61 0.15 3.46
C SER A 41 19.33 -0.09 4.80
N SER A 42 18.75 -0.90 5.68
CA SER A 42 19.16 -1.08 7.08
C SER A 42 19.96 -2.37 7.36
N GLY A 43 20.14 -3.24 6.37
CA GLY A 43 21.10 -4.35 6.39
C GLY A 43 20.50 -5.76 6.23
N ARG A 44 21.36 -6.78 6.17
CA ARG A 44 21.01 -8.16 5.75
C ARG A 44 20.04 -8.94 6.67
N ARG A 45 19.51 -8.32 7.74
CA ARG A 45 18.67 -8.97 8.76
C ARG A 45 17.28 -8.37 8.90
N GLU A 46 16.99 -7.36 8.09
CA GLU A 46 15.68 -6.76 8.00
C GLU A 46 15.07 -7.16 6.65
N ARG A 47 13.77 -7.43 6.65
CA ARG A 47 13.01 -7.81 5.44
C ARG A 47 11.67 -7.11 5.47
N ALA A 48 11.30 -6.48 4.36
CA ALA A 48 9.96 -5.99 4.11
C ALA A 48 9.27 -6.86 3.05
N LEU A 49 8.00 -7.14 3.26
CA LEU A 49 7.10 -7.76 2.29
C LEU A 49 5.86 -6.89 2.20
N ALA A 50 5.47 -6.48 0.99
CA ALA A 50 4.21 -5.79 0.78
C ALA A 50 3.28 -6.61 -0.11
N PHE A 51 1.99 -6.58 0.20
CA PHE A 51 0.92 -7.18 -0.57
C PHE A 51 -0.25 -6.21 -0.64
N VAL A 52 -0.39 -5.54 -1.78
CA VAL A 52 -1.41 -4.50 -2.01
C VAL A 52 -1.36 -3.43 -0.91
N ASP A 53 -2.22 -3.50 0.09
CA ASP A 53 -2.35 -2.59 1.23
C ASP A 53 -1.63 -3.05 2.50
N ASP A 54 -1.31 -4.33 2.61
CA ASP A 54 -0.58 -4.86 3.75
C ASP A 54 0.93 -4.75 3.55
N THR A 55 1.64 -4.35 4.60
CA THR A 55 3.10 -4.39 4.64
C THR A 55 3.57 -5.03 5.94
N VAL A 56 4.49 -5.98 5.82
CA VAL A 56 5.11 -6.68 6.94
C VAL A 56 6.58 -6.33 6.97
N PHE A 57 7.05 -5.93 8.15
CA PHE A 57 8.46 -5.66 8.42
C PHE A 57 8.99 -6.63 9.46
N ILE A 58 10.08 -7.34 9.13
CA ILE A 58 10.68 -8.39 9.95
C ILE A 58 12.10 -7.99 10.26
N ALA A 59 12.47 -7.97 11.55
CA ALA A 59 13.84 -7.79 12.02
C ALA A 59 14.28 -9.02 12.82
N ILE A 60 15.47 -9.55 12.53
CA ILE A 60 16.04 -10.73 13.21
C ILE A 60 17.23 -10.32 14.07
N GLY A 61 17.09 -10.45 15.39
CA GLY A 61 18.17 -10.27 16.37
C GLY A 61 19.30 -11.29 16.20
N LYS A 62 20.53 -10.92 16.59
CA LYS A 62 21.69 -11.84 16.52
C LYS A 62 21.62 -12.95 17.55
N ASP A 63 21.21 -12.56 18.74
CA ASP A 63 21.25 -13.29 19.99
C ASP A 63 20.01 -12.91 20.79
N PHE A 64 19.64 -13.80 21.71
CA PHE A 64 18.63 -13.54 22.71
C PHE A 64 19.36 -13.43 24.05
N HIS A 65 19.18 -12.30 24.72
CA HIS A 65 19.61 -12.10 26.10
C HIS A 65 18.34 -11.81 26.92
N GLU A 66 18.10 -12.65 27.93
CA GLU A 66 17.00 -12.52 28.89
C GLU A 66 17.33 -11.51 30.00
#